data_AF-A0A212PIL7-F1
#
_entry.id   AF-A0A212PIL7-F1
#
_cell.length_a   1.000
_cell.length_b   1.000
_cell.length_c   1.000
_cell.angle_alpha   90.00
_cell.angle_beta   90.00
_cell.angle_gamma   90.00
#
_symmetry.space_group_name_H-M   'P 1'
#
loop_
_entity.id
_entity.type
_entity.pdbx_description
1 polymer ?
#
loop_
_entity_poly.entity_id
_entity_poly.type
_entity_poly.pdbx_seq_one_letter_code
_entity_poly.pdbx_strand_id
1 'polypeptide(L)'
;MKKLLLPLILLLLLPAVALAEFYGSTGSNKYHFKECRWTKRIAKENLVTFRASVEAGKAGYVPCETCKPPMPERRPALPDSKEKKGN
;
A
#
# COMPACT_ATOMS: atom_id res chain seq x y z
N MET A 1 20.98 41.68 13.43
CA MET A 1 19.59 41.21 13.24
C MET A 1 19.52 40.31 12.00
N LYS A 2 19.91 39.02 12.09
CA LYS A 2 19.84 38.07 10.94
C LYS A 2 19.62 36.60 11.33
N LYS A 3 19.45 36.30 12.62
CA LYS A 3 19.38 34.91 13.13
C LYS A 3 17.96 34.33 13.21
N LEU A 4 16.94 35.09 12.79
CA LEU A 4 15.54 34.64 12.80
C LEU A 4 15.09 33.92 11.51
N LEU A 5 15.88 33.93 10.43
CA LEU A 5 15.51 33.28 9.16
C LEU A 5 15.92 31.79 9.08
N LEU A 6 16.89 31.37 9.89
CA LEU A 6 17.36 29.97 9.95
C LEU A 6 16.36 28.96 10.53
N PRO A 7 15.59 29.23 11.61
CA PRO A 7 14.61 28.26 12.10
C PRO A 7 13.37 28.11 11.19
N LEU A 8 13.02 29.13 10.39
CA LEU A 8 11.89 29.08 9.45
C LEU A 8 12.18 28.18 8.24
N ILE A 9 13.42 28.21 7.73
CA ILE A 9 13.87 27.33 6.65
C ILE A 9 13.93 25.86 7.10
N LEU A 10 14.26 25.59 8.36
CA LEU A 10 14.28 24.23 8.90
C LEU A 10 12.88 23.62 9.05
N LEU A 11 11.86 24.44 9.30
CA LEU A 11 10.45 24.00 9.35
C LEU A 11 9.87 23.70 7.95
N LEU A 12 10.39 24.36 6.91
CA LEU A 12 10.02 24.16 5.50
C LEU A 12 10.62 22.89 4.86
N LEU A 13 11.60 22.26 5.51
CA LEU A 13 12.28 21.04 5.02
C LEU A 13 11.76 19.74 5.68
N LEU A 14 10.68 19.80 6.47
CA LEU A 14 10.06 18.61 7.04
C LEU A 14 9.40 17.78 5.91
N PRO A 15 9.91 16.56 5.62
CA PRO A 15 9.25 15.71 4.64
C PRO A 15 7.86 15.36 5.17
N ALA A 16 6.85 15.52 4.31
CA ALA A 16 5.48 15.11 4.64
C ALA A 16 5.51 13.65 5.11
N VAL A 17 5.18 13.46 6.40
CA VAL A 17 5.20 12.14 7.03
C VAL A 17 4.26 11.25 6.22
N ALA A 18 4.85 10.23 5.62
CA ALA A 18 4.18 9.22 4.84
C ALA A 18 3.26 8.42 5.77
N LEU A 19 2.03 8.87 5.97
CA LEU A 19 1.02 8.05 6.61
C LEU A 19 0.74 6.88 5.66
N ALA A 20 1.13 5.67 6.09
CA ALA A 20 0.79 4.46 5.36
C ALA A 20 -0.73 4.34 5.27
N GLU A 21 -1.25 4.18 4.06
CA GLU A 21 -2.70 4.08 3.83
C GLU A 21 -3.18 2.63 3.89
N PHE A 22 -2.30 1.67 3.57
CA PHE A 22 -2.67 0.27 3.45
C PHE A 22 -1.69 -0.65 4.18
N TYR A 23 -2.25 -1.68 4.82
CA TYR A 23 -1.54 -2.70 5.58
C TYR A 23 -1.65 -4.02 4.82
N GLY A 24 -0.52 -4.58 4.40
CA GLY A 24 -0.38 -5.85 3.70
C GLY A 24 0.03 -7.00 4.61
N SER A 25 -0.39 -8.21 4.28
CA SER A 25 0.13 -9.44 4.88
C SER A 25 0.90 -10.26 3.85
N THR A 26 2.18 -10.54 4.10
CA THR A 26 2.99 -11.45 3.26
C THR A 26 2.42 -12.87 3.21
N GLY A 27 1.71 -13.29 4.27
CA GLY A 27 1.12 -14.63 4.35
C GLY A 27 -0.08 -14.83 3.43
N SER A 28 -0.80 -13.77 3.05
CA SER A 28 -1.99 -13.85 2.18
C SER A 28 -1.88 -13.03 0.90
N ASN A 29 -0.84 -12.20 0.78
CA ASN A 29 -0.68 -11.16 -0.23
C ASN A 29 -1.91 -10.26 -0.35
N LYS A 30 -2.63 -10.05 0.75
CA LYS A 30 -3.78 -9.13 0.80
C LYS A 30 -3.37 -7.82 1.43
N TYR A 31 -3.87 -6.70 0.89
CA TYR A 31 -3.79 -5.39 1.54
C TYR A 31 -5.16 -4.92 2.04
N HIS A 32 -5.10 -4.14 3.11
CA HIS A 32 -6.23 -3.77 3.95
C HIS A 32 -6.16 -2.29 4.31
N PHE A 33 -7.32 -1.70 4.67
CA PHE A 33 -7.31 -0.48 5.49
C PHE A 33 -6.79 -0.79 6.90
N LYS A 34 -6.25 0.22 7.59
CA LYS A 34 -5.75 0.09 8.97
C LYS A 34 -6.84 -0.41 9.93
N GLU A 35 -8.09 -0.02 9.69
CA GLU A 35 -9.27 -0.30 10.52
C GLU A 35 -9.86 -1.70 10.23
N CYS A 36 -9.36 -2.41 9.23
CA CYS A 36 -9.85 -3.74 8.91
C CYS A 36 -9.59 -4.72 10.07
N ARG A 37 -10.60 -5.54 10.40
CA ARG A 37 -10.48 -6.59 11.43
C ARG A 37 -9.32 -7.56 11.19
N TRP A 38 -8.94 -7.76 9.92
CA TRP A 38 -7.85 -8.67 9.54
C TRP A 38 -6.49 -8.07 9.80
N THR A 39 -6.34 -6.74 9.72
CA THR A 39 -5.08 -6.03 10.02
C THR A 39 -4.59 -6.31 11.44
N LYS A 40 -5.51 -6.40 12.41
CA LYS A 40 -5.20 -6.74 13.81
C LYS A 40 -4.69 -8.17 14.02
N ARG A 41 -4.84 -9.04 13.01
CA ARG A 41 -4.43 -10.46 13.06
C ARG A 41 -3.16 -10.71 12.25
N ILE A 42 -2.62 -9.70 11.58
CA ILE A 42 -1.36 -9.83 10.85
C ILE A 42 -0.24 -9.87 11.89
N ALA A 43 0.53 -10.97 11.89
CA ALA A 43 1.72 -11.07 12.70
C ALA A 43 2.72 -9.98 12.29
N LYS A 44 3.48 -9.42 13.24
CA LYS A 44 4.35 -8.26 13.00
C LYS A 44 5.39 -8.54 11.90
N GLU A 45 5.90 -9.76 11.87
CA GLU A 45 6.84 -10.29 10.88
C GLU A 45 6.26 -10.40 9.47
N ASN A 46 4.93 -10.49 9.34
CA ASN A 46 4.24 -10.60 8.07
C ASN A 46 3.61 -9.28 7.63
N LEU A 47 3.71 -8.22 8.45
CA LEU A 47 3.11 -6.93 8.17
C LEU A 47 3.97 -6.10 7.23
N VAL A 48 3.39 -5.70 6.11
CA VAL A 48 3.96 -4.74 5.15
C VAL A 48 3.05 -3.52 5.09
N THR A 49 3.59 -2.35 4.80
CA THR A 49 2.79 -1.14 4.63
C THR A 49 2.98 -0.55 3.24
N PHE A 50 1.91 0.00 2.67
CA PHE A 50 1.91 0.66 1.38
C PHE A 50 1.32 2.06 1.51
N ARG A 51 1.84 3.00 0.73
CA ARG A 51 1.33 4.38 0.69
C ARG A 51 0.14 4.52 -0.26
N ALA A 52 0.00 3.61 -1.22
CA ALA A 52 -1.08 3.63 -2.20
C ALA A 52 -1.47 2.22 -2.64
N SER A 53 -2.71 2.04 -3.11
CA SER A 53 -3.18 0.75 -3.66
C SER A 53 -2.34 0.29 -4.86
N VAL A 54 -1.92 1.22 -5.72
CA VAL A 54 -1.07 0.95 -6.88
C VAL A 54 0.28 0.35 -6.48
N GLU A 55 0.87 0.83 -5.38
CA GLU A 55 2.12 0.29 -4.85
C GLU A 55 1.94 -1.16 -4.37
N ALA A 56 0.86 -1.42 -3.62
CA ALA A 56 0.50 -2.77 -3.19
C ALA A 56 0.29 -3.70 -4.40
N GLY A 57 -0.43 -3.23 -5.42
CA GLY A 57 -0.68 -3.99 -6.64
C GLY A 57 0.60 -4.29 -7.43
N LYS A 58 1.53 -3.35 -7.55
CA LYS A 58 2.85 -3.56 -8.16
C LYS A 58 3.69 -4.59 -7.40
N ALA A 59 3.54 -4.65 -6.07
CA ALA A 59 4.14 -5.66 -5.23
C ALA A 59 3.43 -7.03 -5.28
N GLY A 60 2.37 -7.18 -6.08
CA GLY A 60 1.64 -8.44 -6.24
C GLY A 60 0.52 -8.66 -5.22
N TYR A 61 0.17 -7.64 -4.43
CA TYR A 61 -0.89 -7.74 -3.44
C TYR A 61 -2.27 -7.48 -4.04
N VAL A 62 -3.28 -8.13 -3.48
CA VAL A 62 -4.68 -8.01 -3.89
C VAL A 62 -5.52 -7.33 -2.79
N PRO A 63 -6.56 -6.56 -3.14
CA PRO A 63 -7.38 -5.90 -2.13
C PRO A 63 -8.15 -6.92 -1.30
N CYS A 64 -8.32 -6.62 -0.02
CA CYS A 64 -9.17 -7.39 0.86
C CYS A 64 -10.65 -7.21 0.49
N GLU A 65 -11.36 -8.32 0.25
CA GLU A 65 -12.79 -8.31 -0.08
C GLU A 65 -13.68 -7.87 1.10
N THR A 66 -13.20 -7.99 2.34
CA THR A 66 -13.95 -7.58 3.54
C THR A 66 -13.99 -6.07 3.70
N CYS A 67 -12.85 -5.37 3.59
CA CYS A 67 -12.80 -3.92 3.74
C CYS A 67 -12.77 -3.16 2.41
N LYS A 68 -12.71 -3.87 1.28
CA LYS A 68 -12.80 -3.35 -0.09
C LYS A 68 -11.98 -2.07 -0.31
N PRO A 69 -10.67 -2.08 -0.04
CA PRO A 69 -9.84 -0.92 -0.36
C PRO A 69 -9.80 -0.70 -1.88
N PRO A 70 -9.46 0.52 -2.35
CA PRO A 70 -9.41 0.83 -3.77
C PRO A 70 -8.55 -0.18 -4.51
N MET A 71 -9.00 -0.64 -5.68
CA MET A 71 -8.19 -1.48 -6.56
C MET A 71 -6.92 -0.72 -6.96
N PRO A 72 -5.79 -1.40 -7.23
CA PRO A 72 -4.68 -0.76 -7.91
C PRO A 72 -5.15 -0.37 -9.31
N GLU A 73 -5.25 0.93 -9.61
CA GLU A 73 -5.72 1.37 -10.92
C GLU A 73 -4.81 0.82 -12.02
N ARG A 74 -5.43 -0.01 -12.88
CA ARG A 74 -4.85 -0.74 -14.02
C ARG A 74 -3.59 -1.55 -13.74
N ARG A 75 -3.82 -2.86 -13.50
CA ARG A 75 -2.95 -3.92 -14.01
C ARG A 75 -2.53 -3.55 -15.45
N PRO A 76 -1.24 -3.53 -15.83
CA PRO A 76 -0.90 -3.87 -17.21
C PRO A 76 -1.62 -5.17 -17.49
N ALA A 77 -2.43 -5.22 -18.55
CA ALA A 77 -3.17 -6.42 -18.90
C ALA A 77 -2.20 -7.61 -18.89
N LEU A 78 -2.34 -8.49 -17.89
CA LEU A 78 -1.71 -9.80 -17.97
C LEU A 78 -2.46 -10.49 -19.11
N PRO A 79 -1.79 -10.97 -20.17
CA PRO A 79 -2.47 -11.66 -21.24
C PRO A 79 -3.25 -12.83 -20.65
N ASP A 80 -4.53 -12.91 -21.02
CA ASP A 80 -5.47 -13.93 -20.58
C ASP A 80 -4.84 -15.32 -20.69
N SER A 81 -4.40 -15.86 -19.56
CA SER A 81 -4.02 -17.27 -19.47
C SER A 81 -5.28 -18.13 -19.40
N LYS A 82 -6.12 -18.08 -20.44
CA LYS A 82 -7.15 -19.06 -20.78
C LYS A 82 -7.45 -19.07 -22.29
N GLU A 83 -6.49 -19.50 -23.09
CA GLU A 83 -6.79 -20.32 -24.27
C GLU A 83 -6.15 -21.69 -24.07
N LYS A 84 -6.83 -22.57 -23.33
CA LYS A 84 -6.55 -24.01 -23.36
C LYS A 84 -7.49 -24.62 -24.39
N LYS A 85 -7.12 -24.53 -25.67
CA LYS A 85 -7.61 -25.43 -26.72
C LYS A 85 -6.65 -26.61 -26.82
N GLY A 86 -7.19 -27.82 -26.90
CA GLY A 86 -6.46 -29.03 -27.29
C GLY A 86 -6.61 -30.19 -26.32
N ASN A 87 -7.67 -30.98 -26.48
CA ASN A 87 -7.61 -32.34 -27.03
C ASN A 87 -9.02 -32.78 -27.41
#